data_AF-A0A7J9REW0-F1
#
_entry.id   AF-A0A7J9REW0-F1
#
_cell.length_a   1.000
_cell.length_b   1.000
_cell.length_c   1.000
_cell.angle_alpha   90.00
_cell.angle_beta   90.00
_cell.angle_gamma   90.00
#
_symmetry.space_group_name_H-M   'P 1'
#
loop_
_entity.id
_entity.type
_entity.pdbx_description
1 polymer ?
#
loop_
_entity_poly.entity_id
_entity_poly.type
_entity_poly.pdbx_seq_one_letter_code
_entity_poly.pdbx_strand_id
1 'polypeptide(L)'
;SYSVTITDEIPTFEILASLKGWTPYRPVLTIQLNGLAGTDTLLILSGLNTTLERDVSIEMSTTTESELIIPRNTIDMTYDIGERIDNARVLQLNHLRGIRTEMMMFNVPASADLYSKIGDILQADLNVDPQDRIGLKSADSLMLQQLRKVDGLWWPSTMFIRDVPGEMHLLAAPADNFDIHEERSFQGMFEMDYSSNSDDMDLFIETKGKAQNVRGDTLMLAENLPDRFELSVTEDFGAKISASGNGVEKLYIRRTNVMFQENVNVVSSELVGENLQGAEVHIYRPIGYPVIVVDGITGGRIVATSNTEVTVLGYDIDARGALLDAQFTGGIPTASSVGINGVNSDLSLISSLTGGKIETTHVMIGDPFSSLLATAVAAVVG
;
A
#
# COMPACT_ATOMS: atom_id res chain seq x y z
N SER A 1 26.06 -11.86 -20.17
CA SER A 1 25.16 -12.47 -21.17
C SER A 1 23.76 -11.92 -20.99
N TYR A 2 22.91 -12.09 -21.99
CA TYR A 2 21.48 -11.88 -21.86
C TYR A 2 20.78 -13.10 -22.46
N SER A 3 19.80 -13.64 -21.75
CA SER A 3 19.07 -14.85 -22.14
C SER A 3 17.57 -14.65 -21.96
N VAL A 4 16.80 -15.39 -22.77
CA VAL A 4 15.39 -15.62 -22.50
C VAL A 4 15.18 -17.11 -22.40
N THR A 5 14.59 -17.51 -21.29
CA THR A 5 14.14 -18.87 -21.03
C THR A 5 12.62 -18.86 -20.95
N ILE A 6 11.97 -19.91 -21.45
CA ILE A 6 10.52 -20.06 -21.37
C ILE A 6 10.27 -21.35 -20.61
N THR A 7 9.68 -21.22 -19.42
CA THR A 7 9.32 -22.34 -18.55
C THR A 7 7.83 -22.23 -18.29
N ASP A 8 7.08 -23.31 -18.52
CA ASP A 8 5.62 -23.32 -18.34
C ASP A 8 4.89 -22.15 -19.03
N GLU A 9 5.32 -21.82 -20.26
CA GLU A 9 4.80 -20.69 -21.07
C GLU A 9 5.08 -19.29 -20.50
N ILE A 10 5.77 -19.19 -19.35
CA ILE A 10 6.18 -17.92 -18.75
C ILE A 10 7.58 -17.56 -19.27
N PRO A 11 7.73 -16.41 -19.97
CA PRO A 11 9.04 -15.93 -20.38
C PRO A 11 9.78 -15.31 -19.18
N THR A 12 11.03 -15.74 -19.00
CA THR A 12 12.00 -15.17 -18.06
C THR A 12 13.10 -14.49 -18.86
N PHE A 13 13.30 -13.20 -18.63
CA PHE A 13 14.36 -12.40 -19.26
C PHE A 13 15.47 -12.17 -18.24
N GLU A 14 16.70 -12.58 -18.58
CA GLU A 14 17.83 -12.57 -17.66
C GLU A 14 18.95 -11.68 -18.18
N ILE A 15 19.39 -10.70 -17.38
CA ILE A 15 20.60 -9.91 -17.60
C ILE A 15 21.66 -10.42 -16.62
N LEU A 16 22.77 -10.92 -17.16
CA LEU A 16 23.95 -11.32 -16.41
C LEU A 16 25.13 -10.42 -16.84
N ALA A 17 25.56 -9.49 -16.00
CA ALA A 17 26.75 -8.68 -16.24
C ALA A 17 27.86 -9.09 -15.28
N SER A 18 29.05 -9.37 -15.80
CA SER A 18 30.25 -9.60 -15.00
C SER A 18 31.41 -8.86 -15.67
N LEU A 19 31.88 -7.81 -15.03
CA LEU A 19 32.98 -6.96 -15.50
C LEU A 19 34.09 -7.03 -14.46
N LYS A 20 35.31 -7.41 -14.86
CA LYS A 20 36.47 -7.50 -13.97
C LYS A 20 37.43 -6.33 -14.21
N GLY A 21 37.92 -5.72 -13.13
CA GLY A 21 38.84 -4.57 -13.19
C GLY A 21 38.26 -3.43 -14.04
N TRP A 22 36.96 -3.18 -13.94
CA TRP A 22 36.27 -2.21 -14.76
C TRP A 22 36.37 -0.81 -14.17
N THR A 23 36.89 0.11 -14.97
CA THR A 23 36.82 1.56 -14.69
C THR A 23 35.86 2.18 -15.70
N PRO A 24 34.72 2.74 -15.25
CA PRO A 24 33.74 3.29 -16.16
C PRO A 24 34.27 4.56 -16.84
N TYR A 25 34.11 4.64 -18.16
CA TYR A 25 34.47 5.83 -18.94
C TYR A 25 33.44 6.97 -18.83
N ARG A 26 32.24 6.66 -18.34
CA ARG A 26 31.10 7.57 -18.15
C ARG A 26 30.44 7.26 -16.81
N PRO A 27 29.82 8.25 -16.15
CA PRO A 27 29.13 8.02 -14.88
C PRO A 27 27.80 7.28 -15.03
N VAL A 28 27.51 6.72 -16.21
CA VAL A 28 26.26 6.03 -16.53
C VAL A 28 26.57 4.75 -17.32
N LEU A 29 25.94 3.66 -16.91
CA LEU A 29 25.86 2.41 -17.66
C LEU A 29 24.40 2.18 -18.08
N THR A 30 24.17 1.83 -19.34
CA THR A 30 22.85 1.51 -19.85
C THR A 30 22.90 0.18 -20.58
N ILE A 31 22.01 -0.74 -20.20
CA ILE A 31 21.75 -1.99 -20.90
C ILE A 31 20.32 -1.90 -21.42
N GLN A 32 20.17 -1.89 -22.74
CA GLN A 32 18.87 -1.78 -23.40
C GLN A 32 18.68 -2.91 -24.40
N LEU A 33 17.52 -3.53 -24.33
CA LEU A 33 17.09 -4.63 -25.17
C LEU A 33 15.70 -4.30 -25.69
N ASN A 34 15.53 -4.31 -27.02
CA ASN A 34 14.27 -3.91 -27.63
C ASN A 34 13.68 -5.09 -28.41
N GLY A 35 12.40 -5.36 -28.18
CA GLY A 35 11.56 -6.24 -28.97
C GLY A 35 11.74 -7.74 -28.73
N LEU A 36 12.53 -8.18 -27.74
CA LEU A 36 12.69 -9.61 -27.50
C LEU A 36 11.39 -10.19 -26.92
N ALA A 37 10.80 -11.16 -27.63
CA ALA A 37 9.47 -11.69 -27.33
C ALA A 37 8.38 -10.61 -27.18
N GLY A 38 8.52 -9.49 -27.90
CA GLY A 38 7.57 -8.36 -27.83
C GLY A 38 7.71 -7.51 -26.56
N THR A 39 8.84 -7.62 -25.87
CA THR A 39 9.15 -6.87 -24.66
C THR A 39 10.44 -6.07 -24.82
N ASP A 40 10.42 -4.82 -24.39
CA ASP A 40 11.63 -4.00 -24.22
C ASP A 40 12.07 -4.04 -22.76
N THR A 41 13.36 -4.16 -22.50
CA THR A 41 13.97 -4.11 -21.17
C THR A 41 15.09 -3.07 -21.16
N LEU A 42 15.11 -2.24 -20.12
CA LEU A 42 16.10 -1.19 -19.93
C LEU A 42 16.58 -1.22 -18.47
N LEU A 43 17.90 -1.34 -18.29
CA LEU A 43 18.60 -1.12 -17.04
C LEU A 43 19.48 0.11 -17.19
N ILE A 44 19.37 1.06 -16.26
CA ILE A 44 20.24 2.22 -16.17
C ILE A 44 20.84 2.26 -14.77
N LEU A 45 22.17 2.40 -14.69
CA LEU A 45 22.90 2.70 -13.48
C LEU A 45 23.57 4.07 -13.68
N SER A 46 23.35 5.01 -12.77
CA SER A 46 23.89 6.37 -12.86
C SER A 46 24.60 6.76 -11.57
N GLY A 47 25.61 7.62 -11.67
CA GLY A 47 26.43 8.04 -10.53
C GLY A 47 27.71 7.21 -10.35
N LEU A 48 28.14 6.51 -11.39
CA LEU A 48 29.36 5.70 -11.35
C LEU A 48 30.62 6.59 -11.28
N ASN A 49 31.53 6.28 -10.37
CA ASN A 49 32.83 6.92 -10.26
C ASN A 49 33.77 6.49 -11.39
N THR A 50 34.13 7.45 -12.25
CA THR A 50 34.98 7.23 -13.42
C THR A 50 36.47 7.11 -13.13
N THR A 51 36.89 7.19 -11.87
CA THR A 51 38.30 7.02 -11.47
C THR A 51 38.54 5.74 -10.67
N LEU A 52 37.48 5.04 -10.26
CA LEU A 52 37.55 3.83 -9.45
C LEU A 52 37.50 2.58 -10.33
N GLU A 53 38.56 1.76 -10.26
CA GLU A 53 38.59 0.41 -10.82
C GLU A 53 37.92 -0.58 -9.84
N ARG A 54 37.00 -1.40 -10.34
CA ARG A 54 36.25 -2.38 -9.53
C ARG A 54 35.68 -3.52 -10.34
N ASP A 55 35.36 -4.60 -9.66
CA ASP A 55 34.56 -5.68 -10.23
C ASP A 55 33.07 -5.31 -10.13
N VAL A 56 32.29 -5.68 -11.14
CA VAL A 56 30.84 -5.49 -11.17
C VAL A 56 30.17 -6.80 -11.52
N SER A 57 29.18 -7.19 -10.72
CA SER A 57 28.31 -8.33 -10.93
C SER A 57 26.85 -7.88 -10.88
N ILE A 58 26.06 -8.23 -11.88
CA ILE A 58 24.61 -7.99 -11.90
C ILE A 58 23.96 -9.25 -12.42
N GLU A 59 23.07 -9.82 -11.61
CA GLU A 59 22.16 -10.88 -12.00
C GLU A 59 20.75 -10.37 -11.79
N MET A 60 20.02 -10.20 -12.89
CA MET A 60 18.66 -9.70 -12.89
C MET A 60 17.81 -10.60 -13.75
N SER A 61 16.69 -11.07 -13.21
CA SER A 61 15.65 -11.75 -13.96
C SER A 61 14.35 -10.95 -13.90
N THR A 62 13.57 -11.02 -14.98
CA THR A 62 12.20 -10.50 -15.00
C THR A 62 11.26 -11.52 -15.59
N THR A 63 10.12 -11.71 -14.95
CA THR A 63 9.09 -12.67 -15.39
C THR A 63 7.74 -11.98 -15.47
N THR A 64 6.87 -12.44 -16.37
CA THR A 64 5.49 -11.97 -16.44
C THR A 64 4.54 -13.17 -16.39
N GLU A 65 3.87 -13.34 -15.26
CA GLU A 65 2.80 -14.32 -15.07
C GLU A 65 1.53 -13.80 -15.75
N SER A 66 1.33 -14.19 -17.00
CA SER A 66 0.29 -13.61 -17.86
C SER A 66 -1.00 -14.42 -17.97
N GLU A 67 -1.05 -15.58 -17.31
CA GLU A 67 -2.25 -16.45 -17.21
C GLU A 67 -3.28 -15.90 -16.20
N LEU A 68 -2.85 -15.01 -15.32
CA LEU A 68 -3.71 -14.34 -14.36
C LEU A 68 -4.61 -13.28 -15.04
N ILE A 69 -5.78 -13.03 -14.46
CA ILE A 69 -6.68 -11.94 -14.91
C ILE A 69 -5.94 -10.59 -14.90
N ILE A 70 -5.12 -10.39 -13.86
CA ILE A 70 -4.16 -9.30 -13.79
C ILE A 70 -2.76 -9.90 -13.83
N PRO A 71 -1.99 -9.62 -14.88
CA PRO A 71 -0.64 -10.15 -14.96
C PRO A 71 0.25 -9.59 -13.85
N ARG A 72 1.05 -10.48 -13.26
CA ARG A 72 2.08 -10.13 -12.29
C ARG A 72 3.42 -10.05 -12.99
N ASN A 73 4.14 -8.98 -12.77
CA ASN A 73 5.51 -8.83 -13.22
C ASN A 73 6.44 -8.94 -12.01
N THR A 74 7.45 -9.80 -12.12
CA THR A 74 8.46 -9.99 -11.08
C THR A 74 9.78 -9.44 -11.57
N ILE A 75 10.49 -8.71 -10.73
CA ILE A 75 11.89 -8.33 -10.91
C ILE A 75 12.65 -8.94 -9.74
N ASP A 76 13.59 -9.82 -10.04
CA ASP A 76 14.50 -10.45 -9.07
C ASP A 76 15.92 -10.04 -9.45
N MET A 77 16.67 -9.46 -8.52
CA MET A 77 17.97 -8.87 -8.79
C MET A 77 18.92 -9.07 -7.62
N THR A 78 20.07 -9.68 -7.90
CA THR A 78 21.26 -9.67 -7.02
C THR A 78 22.37 -8.91 -7.73
N TYR A 79 22.99 -7.96 -7.04
CA TYR A 79 24.08 -7.20 -7.63
C TYR A 79 25.18 -6.84 -6.64
N ASP A 80 26.36 -6.59 -7.19
CA ASP A 80 27.50 -5.94 -6.55
C ASP A 80 28.15 -5.01 -7.58
N ILE A 81 28.05 -3.70 -7.35
CA ILE A 81 28.57 -2.63 -8.22
C ILE A 81 29.93 -2.13 -7.69
N GLY A 82 30.34 -2.56 -6.50
CA GLY A 82 31.56 -2.15 -5.81
C GLY A 82 31.54 -0.73 -5.23
N GLU A 83 30.47 0.04 -5.46
CA GLU A 83 30.26 1.35 -4.84
C GLU A 83 28.77 1.73 -4.83
N ARG A 84 28.43 2.65 -3.93
CA ARG A 84 27.15 3.33 -3.91
C ARG A 84 27.00 4.23 -5.13
N ILE A 85 25.83 4.22 -5.77
CA ILE A 85 25.56 5.02 -6.96
C ILE A 85 24.31 5.89 -6.77
N ASP A 86 24.21 6.96 -7.56
CA ASP A 86 23.13 7.96 -7.42
C ASP A 86 21.74 7.36 -7.65
N ASN A 87 21.59 6.54 -8.70
CA ASN A 87 20.32 5.87 -9.00
C ASN A 87 20.48 4.64 -9.89
N ALA A 88 19.53 3.72 -9.73
CA ALA A 88 19.34 2.56 -10.58
C ALA A 88 17.88 2.54 -11.05
N ARG A 89 17.67 2.17 -12.32
CA ARG A 89 16.35 2.10 -12.93
C ARG A 89 16.23 0.86 -13.79
N VAL A 90 15.19 0.07 -13.53
CA VAL A 90 14.76 -1.05 -14.36
C VAL A 90 13.41 -0.68 -14.97
N LEU A 91 13.29 -0.84 -16.28
CA LEU A 91 12.04 -0.62 -17.01
C LEU A 91 11.81 -1.79 -17.95
N GLN A 92 10.61 -2.36 -17.89
CA GLN A 92 10.14 -3.36 -18.82
C GLN A 92 8.85 -2.88 -19.47
N LEU A 93 8.77 -3.00 -20.80
CA LEU A 93 7.61 -2.64 -21.59
C LEU A 93 7.18 -3.85 -22.42
N ASN A 94 6.11 -4.52 -21.99
CA ASN A 94 5.51 -5.64 -22.70
C ASN A 94 4.44 -5.11 -23.66
N HIS A 95 4.76 -5.09 -24.96
CA HIS A 95 3.88 -4.58 -26.01
C HIS A 95 2.70 -5.52 -26.29
N LEU A 96 2.87 -6.82 -26.06
CA LEU A 96 1.84 -7.83 -26.31
C LEU A 96 0.68 -7.73 -25.31
N ARG A 97 1.01 -7.43 -24.05
CA ARG A 97 0.03 -7.36 -22.95
C ARG A 97 -0.34 -5.93 -22.57
N GLY A 98 0.34 -4.92 -23.10
CA GLY A 98 0.11 -3.52 -22.74
C GLY A 98 0.44 -3.27 -21.27
N ILE A 99 1.62 -3.72 -20.84
CA ILE A 99 2.11 -3.58 -19.47
C ILE A 99 3.43 -2.83 -19.50
N ARG A 100 3.59 -1.86 -18.61
CA ARG A 100 4.86 -1.18 -18.36
C ARG A 100 5.17 -1.31 -16.88
N THR A 101 6.28 -1.96 -16.56
CA THR A 101 6.76 -2.12 -15.19
C THR A 101 8.05 -1.36 -15.01
N GLU A 102 8.15 -0.58 -13.95
CA GLU A 102 9.27 0.30 -13.67
C GLU A 102 9.64 0.22 -12.19
N MET A 103 10.91 -0.02 -11.93
CA MET A 103 11.52 0.08 -10.61
C MET A 103 12.61 1.13 -10.65
N MET A 104 12.63 2.03 -9.68
CA MET A 104 13.66 3.05 -9.56
C MET A 104 14.10 3.19 -8.11
N MET A 105 15.41 3.21 -7.87
CA MET A 105 15.98 3.39 -6.54
C MET A 105 17.02 4.51 -6.56
N PHE A 106 17.05 5.32 -5.51
CA PHE A 106 17.97 6.45 -5.34
C PHE A 106 18.92 6.19 -4.18
N ASN A 107 20.17 6.67 -4.30
CA ASN A 107 21.24 6.41 -3.34
C ASN A 107 21.45 4.90 -3.12
N VAL A 108 21.59 4.18 -4.23
CA VAL A 108 21.59 2.72 -4.36
C VAL A 108 22.80 2.12 -3.65
N PRO A 109 22.64 1.13 -2.75
CA PRO A 109 23.77 0.50 -2.07
C PRO A 109 24.71 -0.21 -3.03
N ALA A 110 25.95 -0.44 -2.59
CA ALA A 110 26.97 -1.07 -3.43
C ALA A 110 26.59 -2.51 -3.81
N SER A 111 25.97 -3.25 -2.90
CA SER A 111 25.40 -4.56 -3.13
C SER A 111 24.00 -4.68 -2.53
N ALA A 112 23.15 -5.51 -3.14
CA ALA A 112 21.85 -5.88 -2.58
C ALA A 112 21.27 -7.12 -3.25
N ASP A 113 20.40 -7.81 -2.52
CA ASP A 113 19.38 -8.72 -3.05
C ASP A 113 18.03 -8.01 -3.01
N LEU A 114 17.38 -7.91 -4.16
CA LEU A 114 16.09 -7.27 -4.31
C LEU A 114 15.14 -8.21 -5.04
N TYR A 115 13.96 -8.37 -4.48
CA TYR A 115 12.85 -9.03 -5.15
C TYR A 115 11.64 -8.10 -5.13
N SER A 116 10.96 -7.97 -6.25
CA SER A 116 9.70 -7.22 -6.32
C SER A 116 8.72 -7.92 -7.23
N LYS A 117 7.44 -7.85 -6.86
CA LYS A 117 6.34 -8.38 -7.68
C LYS A 117 5.21 -7.39 -7.69
N ILE A 118 4.75 -7.01 -8.88
CA ILE A 118 3.67 -6.04 -9.06
C ILE A 118 2.65 -6.54 -10.07
N GLY A 119 1.38 -6.40 -9.70
CA GLY A 119 0.20 -6.89 -10.40
C GLY A 119 -0.98 -6.60 -9.50
N ASP A 120 -1.91 -7.53 -9.43
CA ASP A 120 -2.95 -7.58 -8.38
C ASP A 120 -2.39 -7.53 -6.96
N ILE A 121 -1.13 -7.89 -6.76
CA ILE A 121 -0.37 -7.69 -5.52
C ILE A 121 0.76 -6.66 -5.69
N LEU A 122 1.25 -6.15 -4.58
CA LEU A 122 2.45 -5.33 -4.46
C LEU A 122 3.38 -6.00 -3.45
N GLN A 123 4.55 -6.44 -3.90
CA GLN A 123 5.55 -7.05 -3.02
C GLN A 123 6.90 -6.40 -3.28
N ALA A 124 7.62 -6.08 -2.20
CA ALA A 124 9.03 -5.70 -2.24
C ALA A 124 9.77 -6.32 -1.07
N ASP A 125 10.87 -6.98 -1.41
CA ASP A 125 11.81 -7.60 -0.52
C ASP A 125 13.19 -7.01 -0.80
N LEU A 126 13.90 -6.63 0.24
CA LEU A 126 15.23 -6.05 0.13
C LEU A 126 16.12 -6.58 1.24
N ASN A 127 17.33 -6.99 0.88
CA ASN A 127 18.38 -7.35 1.80
C ASN A 127 19.71 -6.74 1.33
N VAL A 128 20.34 -5.95 2.19
CA VAL A 128 21.61 -5.26 1.93
C VAL A 128 22.59 -5.62 3.02
N ASP A 129 23.85 -5.95 2.74
CA ASP A 129 24.81 -6.26 3.80
C ASP A 129 25.01 -5.05 4.74
N PRO A 130 25.09 -5.23 6.09
CA PRO A 130 25.35 -4.14 7.02
C PRO A 130 26.52 -3.20 6.65
N GLN A 131 27.56 -3.69 5.97
CA GLN A 131 28.70 -2.88 5.53
C GLN A 131 28.33 -1.86 4.44
N ASP A 132 27.26 -2.13 3.68
CA ASP A 132 26.79 -1.32 2.57
C ASP A 132 25.61 -0.41 2.95
N ARG A 133 25.15 -0.46 4.21
CA ARG A 133 24.06 0.37 4.76
C ARG A 133 24.56 1.72 5.27
N ILE A 134 23.63 2.69 5.38
CA ILE A 134 23.80 3.94 6.11
C ILE A 134 23.01 3.82 7.41
N GLY A 135 23.66 3.39 8.49
CA GLY A 135 22.98 3.02 9.72
C GLY A 135 22.09 1.79 9.48
N LEU A 136 20.77 1.94 9.66
CA LEU A 136 19.79 0.89 9.37
C LEU A 136 19.25 0.94 7.94
N LYS A 137 19.51 2.03 7.20
CA LYS A 137 18.92 2.30 5.87
C LYS A 137 19.79 1.78 4.73
N SER A 138 19.17 1.40 3.62
CA SER A 138 19.85 0.97 2.39
C SER A 138 19.93 2.08 1.34
N ALA A 139 18.82 2.78 1.13
CA ALA A 139 18.62 3.72 0.03
C ALA A 139 17.70 4.87 0.46
N ASP A 140 17.77 5.99 -0.26
CA ASP A 140 16.95 7.18 0.06
C ASP A 140 15.48 6.95 -0.31
N SER A 141 15.24 6.30 -1.44
CA SER A 141 13.89 5.94 -1.88
C SER A 141 13.87 4.81 -2.90
N LEU A 142 12.76 4.07 -2.91
CA LEU A 142 12.44 3.01 -3.86
C LEU A 142 11.04 3.24 -4.42
N MET A 143 10.92 3.23 -5.75
CA MET A 143 9.66 3.28 -6.47
C MET A 143 9.47 1.98 -7.24
N LEU A 144 8.27 1.41 -7.14
CA LEU A 144 7.80 0.31 -7.97
C LEU A 144 6.47 0.72 -8.61
N GLN A 145 6.39 0.69 -9.93
CA GLN A 145 5.19 1.08 -10.67
C GLN A 145 4.88 0.07 -11.77
N GLN A 146 3.60 -0.24 -11.93
CA GLN A 146 3.08 -0.94 -13.08
C GLN A 146 1.94 -0.14 -13.69
N LEU A 147 2.04 0.14 -14.99
CA LEU A 147 0.95 0.66 -15.79
C LEU A 147 0.33 -0.48 -16.59
N ARG A 148 -0.99 -0.60 -16.51
CA ARG A 148 -1.76 -1.54 -17.34
C ARG A 148 -2.59 -0.76 -18.35
N LYS A 149 -2.53 -1.16 -19.62
CA LYS A 149 -3.35 -0.59 -20.68
C LYS A 149 -4.73 -1.26 -20.70
N VAL A 150 -5.77 -0.50 -20.37
CA VAL A 150 -7.18 -0.96 -20.40
C VAL A 150 -8.00 0.11 -21.13
N ASP A 151 -8.83 -0.32 -22.08
CA ASP A 151 -9.66 0.57 -22.90
C ASP A 151 -8.86 1.67 -23.63
N GLY A 152 -7.61 1.35 -24.00
CA GLY A 152 -6.70 2.29 -24.68
C GLY A 152 -5.97 3.27 -23.75
N LEU A 153 -6.30 3.31 -22.46
CA LEU A 153 -5.71 4.19 -21.45
C LEU A 153 -4.79 3.42 -20.51
N TRP A 154 -3.77 4.09 -19.97
CA TRP A 154 -2.83 3.52 -19.01
C TRP A 154 -3.28 3.82 -17.58
N TRP A 155 -3.42 2.77 -16.77
CA TRP A 155 -3.85 2.84 -15.38
C TRP A 155 -2.70 2.43 -14.46
N PRO A 156 -2.28 3.28 -13.50
CA PRO A 156 -1.17 2.98 -12.61
C PRO A 156 -1.56 2.14 -11.40
N SER A 157 -0.59 1.33 -10.98
CA SER A 157 -0.39 0.86 -9.62
C SER A 157 1.02 1.25 -9.21
N THR A 158 1.17 2.01 -8.13
CA THR A 158 2.45 2.61 -7.71
C THR A 158 2.65 2.35 -6.23
N MET A 159 3.87 1.98 -5.87
CA MET A 159 4.39 1.95 -4.52
C MET A 159 5.64 2.82 -4.48
N PHE A 160 5.74 3.67 -3.47
CA PHE A 160 6.89 4.52 -3.23
C PHE A 160 7.26 4.43 -1.76
N ILE A 161 8.54 4.23 -1.50
CA ILE A 161 9.13 4.09 -0.17
C ILE A 161 10.17 5.18 -0.03
N ARG A 162 10.14 5.93 1.07
CA ARG A 162 11.21 6.83 1.50
C ARG A 162 11.90 6.21 2.71
N ASP A 163 13.20 6.45 2.84
CA ASP A 163 14.02 5.94 3.95
C ASP A 163 14.01 4.40 3.96
N VAL A 164 14.44 3.81 2.85
CA VAL A 164 14.34 2.37 2.60
C VAL A 164 15.17 1.60 3.64
N PRO A 165 14.58 0.63 4.37
CA PRO A 165 15.31 -0.18 5.35
C PRO A 165 16.39 -1.06 4.70
N GLY A 166 17.40 -1.47 5.48
CA GLY A 166 18.45 -2.38 5.03
C GLY A 166 18.00 -3.83 4.88
N GLU A 167 16.97 -4.20 5.64
CA GLU A 167 16.25 -5.47 5.53
C GLU A 167 14.75 -5.14 5.55
N MET A 168 14.02 -5.60 4.55
CA MET A 168 12.61 -5.28 4.38
C MET A 168 11.88 -6.45 3.74
N HIS A 169 10.71 -6.77 4.27
CA HIS A 169 9.66 -7.55 3.63
C HIS A 169 8.37 -6.72 3.63
N LEU A 170 7.80 -6.49 2.46
CA LEU A 170 6.53 -5.81 2.31
C LEU A 170 5.69 -6.59 1.31
N LEU A 171 4.52 -7.04 1.74
CA LEU A 171 3.50 -7.64 0.89
C LEU A 171 2.19 -6.90 1.10
N ALA A 172 1.61 -6.37 0.03
CA ALA A 172 0.25 -5.88 0.00
C ALA A 172 -0.54 -6.63 -1.07
N ALA A 173 -1.53 -7.42 -0.66
CA ALA A 173 -2.29 -8.30 -1.54
C ALA A 173 -3.79 -8.21 -1.22
N PRO A 174 -4.70 -8.37 -2.19
CA PRO A 174 -6.12 -8.48 -1.91
C PRO A 174 -6.38 -9.72 -1.05
N ALA A 175 -7.23 -9.58 -0.03
CA ALA A 175 -7.71 -10.70 0.76
C ALA A 175 -8.31 -11.78 -0.14
N ASP A 176 -7.93 -13.03 0.09
CA ASP A 176 -8.35 -14.19 -0.71
C ASP A 176 -9.52 -14.95 -0.09
N ASN A 177 -9.90 -14.62 1.15
CA ASN A 177 -11.05 -15.17 1.84
C ASN A 177 -12.33 -14.43 1.41
N PHE A 178 -13.25 -15.17 0.77
CA PHE A 178 -14.53 -14.66 0.32
C PHE A 178 -15.66 -15.56 0.79
N ASP A 179 -16.67 -14.97 1.43
CA ASP A 179 -17.94 -15.64 1.71
C ASP A 179 -19.11 -14.77 1.26
N ILE A 180 -19.86 -15.28 0.29
CA ILE A 180 -21.03 -14.59 -0.26
C ILE A 180 -22.17 -14.45 0.74
N HIS A 181 -22.19 -15.23 1.82
CA HIS A 181 -23.20 -15.20 2.87
C HIS A 181 -22.90 -14.19 3.98
N GLU A 182 -21.68 -13.66 4.01
CA GLU A 182 -21.19 -12.77 5.07
C GLU A 182 -21.05 -11.31 4.59
N GLU A 183 -20.53 -10.47 5.49
CA GLU A 183 -20.26 -9.06 5.25
C GLU A 183 -19.27 -8.87 4.08
N ARG A 184 -19.72 -8.25 2.98
CA ARG A 184 -18.94 -8.08 1.73
C ARG A 184 -18.13 -6.80 1.66
N SER A 185 -18.19 -5.91 2.65
CA SER A 185 -17.63 -4.55 2.56
C SER A 185 -16.11 -4.52 2.52
N PHE A 186 -15.45 -5.39 3.29
CA PHE A 186 -13.99 -5.52 3.32
C PHE A 186 -13.47 -6.76 2.60
N GLN A 187 -14.35 -7.60 2.05
CA GLN A 187 -13.94 -8.70 1.18
C GLN A 187 -13.21 -8.17 -0.05
N GLY A 188 -11.99 -8.69 -0.30
CA GLY A 188 -11.09 -8.21 -1.34
C GLY A 188 -10.43 -6.85 -1.04
N MET A 189 -10.47 -6.38 0.21
CA MET A 189 -9.59 -5.30 0.68
C MET A 189 -8.13 -5.72 0.56
N PHE A 190 -7.21 -4.78 0.34
CA PHE A 190 -5.79 -5.05 0.44
C PHE A 190 -5.41 -5.33 1.89
N GLU A 191 -4.86 -6.50 2.14
CA GLU A 191 -4.09 -6.83 3.32
C GLU A 191 -2.65 -6.41 3.11
N MET A 192 -1.97 -6.02 4.19
CA MET A 192 -0.57 -5.64 4.20
C MET A 192 0.14 -6.39 5.33
N ASP A 193 1.26 -7.01 5.00
CA ASP A 193 2.24 -7.53 5.95
C ASP A 193 3.58 -6.83 5.69
N TYR A 194 4.02 -6.05 6.66
CA TYR A 194 5.27 -5.32 6.63
C TYR A 194 6.16 -5.72 7.79
N SER A 195 7.44 -5.94 7.48
CA SER A 195 8.49 -6.01 8.47
C SER A 195 9.82 -5.49 7.97
N SER A 196 10.60 -4.90 8.88
CA SER A 196 11.93 -4.41 8.54
C SER A 196 12.86 -4.35 9.74
N ASN A 197 14.08 -3.86 9.52
CA ASN A 197 15.05 -3.55 10.56
C ASN A 197 15.10 -2.05 10.94
N SER A 198 14.13 -1.23 10.51
CA SER A 198 14.02 0.20 10.86
C SER A 198 12.60 0.57 11.27
N ASP A 199 12.44 1.76 11.85
CA ASP A 199 11.17 2.26 12.41
C ASP A 199 10.80 3.67 11.89
N ASP A 200 11.41 4.10 10.78
CA ASP A 200 11.28 5.44 10.21
C ASP A 200 11.02 5.44 8.69
N MET A 201 10.52 4.31 8.16
CA MET A 201 10.18 4.19 6.74
C MET A 201 8.85 4.88 6.44
N ASP A 202 8.78 5.66 5.36
CA ASP A 202 7.49 6.14 4.85
C ASP A 202 7.05 5.34 3.62
N LEU A 203 5.75 5.10 3.53
CA LEU A 203 5.13 4.32 2.47
C LEU A 203 4.00 5.09 1.79
N PHE A 204 4.01 5.10 0.47
CA PHE A 204 2.92 5.54 -0.38
C PHE A 204 2.51 4.40 -1.31
N ILE A 205 1.22 4.09 -1.37
CA ILE A 205 0.65 3.14 -2.32
C ILE A 205 -0.54 3.81 -2.99
N GLU A 206 -0.57 3.80 -4.32
CA GLU A 206 -1.74 4.17 -5.11
C GLU A 206 -2.05 3.08 -6.12
N THR A 207 -3.26 2.53 -6.07
CA THR A 207 -3.74 1.55 -7.04
C THR A 207 -5.04 2.02 -7.66
N LYS A 208 -5.08 2.07 -9.01
CA LYS A 208 -6.34 2.29 -9.72
C LYS A 208 -7.11 0.99 -9.85
N GLY A 209 -8.42 1.02 -9.64
CA GLY A 209 -9.26 -0.17 -9.73
C GLY A 209 -9.15 -0.86 -11.08
N LYS A 210 -9.04 -0.08 -12.16
CA LYS A 210 -8.81 -0.58 -13.53
C LYS A 210 -7.44 -1.27 -13.71
N ALA A 211 -6.40 -0.84 -13.00
CA ALA A 211 -5.10 -1.49 -13.05
C ALA A 211 -5.17 -2.89 -12.44
N GLN A 212 -5.95 -3.05 -11.37
CA GLN A 212 -6.08 -4.28 -10.58
C GLN A 212 -7.35 -5.10 -10.83
N ASN A 213 -8.20 -4.67 -11.76
CA ASN A 213 -9.52 -5.26 -11.99
C ASN A 213 -10.36 -5.38 -10.70
N VAL A 214 -10.19 -4.42 -9.80
CA VAL A 214 -10.98 -4.27 -8.58
C VAL A 214 -11.91 -3.07 -8.70
N ARG A 215 -12.97 -3.05 -7.88
CA ARG A 215 -13.87 -1.90 -7.80
C ARG A 215 -13.25 -0.83 -6.93
N GLY A 216 -13.11 0.35 -7.51
CA GLY A 216 -12.60 1.55 -6.84
C GLY A 216 -11.07 1.66 -6.82
N ASP A 217 -10.61 2.87 -6.55
CA ASP A 217 -9.20 3.19 -6.39
C ASP A 217 -8.83 3.19 -4.92
N THR A 218 -7.59 2.82 -4.60
CA THR A 218 -7.03 2.85 -3.25
C THR A 218 -5.81 3.76 -3.22
N LEU A 219 -5.73 4.60 -2.20
CA LEU A 219 -4.57 5.40 -1.84
C LEU A 219 -4.24 5.12 -0.39
N MET A 220 -2.98 4.84 -0.08
CA MET A 220 -2.46 4.69 1.27
C MET A 220 -1.18 5.50 1.42
N LEU A 221 -1.06 6.15 2.56
CA LEU A 221 0.09 6.93 3.01
C LEU A 221 0.38 6.49 4.45
N ALA A 222 1.61 6.12 4.75
CA ALA A 222 2.05 5.86 6.10
C ALA A 222 3.37 6.60 6.34
N GLU A 223 3.47 7.31 7.46
CA GLU A 223 4.70 7.98 7.90
C GLU A 223 5.27 7.28 9.13
N ASN A 224 6.59 7.09 9.14
CA ASN A 224 7.33 6.40 10.20
C ASN A 224 6.70 5.06 10.59
N LEU A 225 6.63 4.15 9.61
CA LEU A 225 6.19 2.78 9.85
C LEU A 225 7.15 2.07 10.82
N PRO A 226 6.63 1.45 11.89
CA PRO A 226 7.45 0.71 12.83
C PRO A 226 7.90 -0.63 12.23
N ASP A 227 8.87 -1.31 12.86
CA ASP A 227 9.50 -2.54 12.34
C ASP A 227 8.53 -3.71 12.02
N ARG A 228 7.27 -3.64 12.47
CA ARG A 228 6.16 -4.51 12.08
C ARG A 228 4.87 -3.72 11.91
N PHE A 229 4.21 -3.89 10.77
CA PHE A 229 2.87 -3.35 10.52
C PHE A 229 2.03 -4.37 9.76
N GLU A 230 0.79 -4.55 10.19
CA GLU A 230 -0.16 -5.46 9.58
C GLU A 230 -1.50 -4.72 9.38
N LEU A 231 -2.07 -4.88 8.18
CA LEU A 231 -3.45 -4.57 7.86
C LEU A 231 -4.09 -5.88 7.36
N SER A 232 -5.11 -6.40 8.03
CA SER A 232 -5.74 -7.67 7.65
C SER A 232 -7.26 -7.59 7.69
N VAL A 233 -7.93 -8.52 7.01
CA VAL A 233 -9.39 -8.71 7.11
C VAL A 233 -9.67 -9.61 8.30
N THR A 234 -10.59 -9.20 9.18
CA THR A 234 -10.97 -10.01 10.35
C THR A 234 -11.90 -11.17 9.95
N GLU A 235 -12.10 -12.14 10.85
CA GLU A 235 -12.96 -13.31 10.60
C GLU A 235 -14.42 -12.95 10.31
N ASP A 236 -14.90 -11.82 10.84
CA ASP A 236 -16.23 -11.26 10.58
C ASP A 236 -16.25 -10.28 9.39
N PHE A 237 -15.22 -10.34 8.54
CA PHE A 237 -15.03 -9.51 7.36
C PHE A 237 -15.04 -8.01 7.66
N GLY A 238 -14.45 -7.65 8.80
CA GLY A 238 -14.00 -6.33 9.19
C GLY A 238 -12.57 -6.02 8.70
N ALA A 239 -11.93 -5.02 9.29
CA ALA A 239 -10.54 -4.67 9.05
C ALA A 239 -9.77 -4.55 10.36
N LYS A 240 -8.53 -5.02 10.41
CA LYS A 240 -7.65 -4.94 11.57
C LYS A 240 -6.36 -4.24 11.21
N ILE A 241 -5.94 -3.32 12.06
CA ILE A 241 -4.63 -2.67 12.01
C ILE A 241 -3.86 -3.13 13.24
N SER A 242 -2.59 -3.50 13.06
CA SER A 242 -1.67 -3.85 14.12
C SER A 242 -0.28 -3.32 13.79
N ALA A 243 0.35 -2.63 14.74
CA ALA A 243 1.64 -2.00 14.57
C ALA A 243 2.47 -2.16 15.85
N SER A 244 3.75 -2.47 15.69
CA SER A 244 4.68 -2.62 16.81
C SER A 244 5.11 -1.27 17.41
N GLY A 245 5.91 -1.32 18.47
CA GLY A 245 6.55 -0.14 19.05
C GLY A 245 5.54 0.91 19.52
N ASN A 246 5.68 2.14 19.03
CA ASN A 246 4.77 3.25 19.33
C ASN A 246 3.58 3.36 18.37
N GLY A 247 3.46 2.42 17.43
CA GLY A 247 2.47 2.46 16.36
C GLY A 247 2.96 3.27 15.16
N VAL A 248 2.15 3.29 14.10
CA VAL A 248 2.41 4.12 12.92
C VAL A 248 2.11 5.59 13.26
N GLU A 249 3.06 6.50 12.97
CA GLU A 249 2.93 7.90 13.36
C GLU A 249 1.75 8.56 12.64
N LYS A 250 1.66 8.39 11.31
CA LYS A 250 0.50 8.81 10.53
C LYS A 250 0.12 7.73 9.54
N LEU A 251 -1.16 7.39 9.51
CA LEU A 251 -1.74 6.49 8.53
C LEU A 251 -2.88 7.23 7.83
N TYR A 252 -2.87 7.30 6.51
CA TYR A 252 -3.99 7.78 5.74
C TYR A 252 -4.35 6.76 4.68
N ILE A 253 -5.61 6.33 4.68
CA ILE A 253 -6.17 5.42 3.69
C ILE A 253 -7.35 6.10 3.05
N ARG A 254 -7.41 6.11 1.73
CA ARG A 254 -8.57 6.58 0.97
C ARG A 254 -8.97 5.55 -0.07
N ARG A 255 -10.26 5.24 -0.13
CA ARG A 255 -10.88 4.51 -1.23
C ARG A 255 -11.89 5.38 -1.95
N THR A 256 -11.97 5.27 -3.27
CA THR A 256 -12.93 6.04 -4.08
C THR A 256 -13.58 5.17 -5.15
N ASN A 257 -14.73 5.58 -5.67
CA ASN A 257 -15.46 4.89 -6.75
C ASN A 257 -15.82 3.43 -6.41
N VAL A 258 -16.28 3.18 -5.18
CA VAL A 258 -16.65 1.84 -4.72
C VAL A 258 -18.16 1.70 -4.78
N MET A 259 -18.65 0.84 -5.68
CA MET A 259 -20.06 0.43 -5.69
C MET A 259 -20.26 -0.70 -4.69
N PHE A 260 -20.85 -0.38 -3.54
CA PHE A 260 -21.13 -1.32 -2.45
C PHE A 260 -22.37 -2.18 -2.75
N GLN A 261 -23.44 -1.57 -3.26
CA GLN A 261 -24.69 -2.26 -3.63
C GLN A 261 -25.37 -1.57 -4.82
N GLU A 262 -26.38 -2.23 -5.39
CA GLU A 262 -27.27 -1.62 -6.37
C GLU A 262 -27.94 -0.39 -5.73
N ASN A 263 -27.80 0.78 -6.35
CA ASN A 263 -28.27 2.09 -5.86
C ASN A 263 -27.50 2.72 -4.68
N VAL A 264 -26.34 2.18 -4.27
CA VAL A 264 -25.47 2.79 -3.25
C VAL A 264 -24.03 2.85 -3.76
N ASN A 265 -23.57 4.07 -4.04
CA ASN A 265 -22.23 4.35 -4.54
C ASN A 265 -21.43 5.12 -3.49
N VAL A 266 -20.31 4.58 -3.02
CA VAL A 266 -19.38 5.33 -2.18
C VAL A 266 -18.42 6.09 -3.07
N VAL A 267 -18.60 7.40 -3.08
CA VAL A 267 -17.75 8.34 -3.83
C VAL A 267 -16.34 8.32 -3.24
N SER A 268 -16.24 8.41 -1.91
CA SER A 268 -14.98 8.36 -1.19
C SER A 268 -15.16 7.87 0.25
N SER A 269 -14.25 7.06 0.75
CA SER A 269 -14.08 6.78 2.17
C SER A 269 -12.64 7.06 2.54
N GLU A 270 -12.41 7.77 3.64
CA GLU A 270 -11.08 8.15 4.12
C GLU A 270 -10.92 7.76 5.58
N LEU A 271 -9.73 7.32 5.96
CA LEU A 271 -9.33 6.99 7.32
C LEU A 271 -7.99 7.66 7.61
N VAL A 272 -7.89 8.35 8.73
CA VAL A 272 -6.68 8.98 9.25
C VAL A 272 -6.40 8.38 10.63
N GLY A 273 -5.22 7.79 10.82
CA GLY A 273 -4.71 7.36 12.11
C GLY A 273 -3.47 8.18 12.49
N GLU A 274 -3.31 8.48 13.77
CA GLU A 274 -2.11 9.13 14.32
C GLU A 274 -1.61 8.34 15.53
N ASN A 275 -0.33 7.93 15.55
CA ASN A 275 0.29 7.10 16.61
C ASN A 275 -0.50 5.80 16.92
N LEU A 276 -0.98 5.13 15.86
CA LEU A 276 -1.93 4.02 15.97
C LEU A 276 -1.16 2.68 16.14
N GLN A 277 -1.32 2.01 17.30
CA GLN A 277 -0.74 0.66 17.52
C GLN A 277 -1.71 -0.45 17.11
N GLY A 278 -3.01 -0.21 17.21
CA GLY A 278 -4.00 -1.15 16.71
C GLY A 278 -5.38 -0.55 16.64
N ALA A 279 -6.22 -1.11 15.77
CA ALA A 279 -7.65 -0.83 15.67
C ALA A 279 -8.33 -1.98 14.95
N GLU A 280 -9.57 -2.30 15.32
CA GLU A 280 -10.43 -3.24 14.61
C GLU A 280 -11.69 -2.50 14.13
N VAL A 281 -12.15 -2.84 12.94
CA VAL A 281 -13.29 -2.20 12.27
C VAL A 281 -14.26 -3.29 11.86
N HIS A 282 -15.42 -3.33 12.49
CA HIS A 282 -16.49 -4.28 12.22
C HIS A 282 -17.62 -3.59 11.43
N ILE A 283 -18.34 -4.33 10.59
CA ILE A 283 -19.54 -3.81 9.91
C ILE A 283 -20.72 -4.73 10.18
N TYR A 284 -21.77 -4.14 10.75
CA TYR A 284 -23.04 -4.80 11.00
C TYR A 284 -24.10 -4.26 10.04
N ARG A 285 -25.05 -5.11 9.64
CA ARG A 285 -26.16 -4.70 8.76
C ARG A 285 -27.56 -4.91 9.34
N PRO A 286 -27.93 -4.23 10.43
CA PRO A 286 -29.30 -4.28 10.93
C PRO A 286 -30.27 -3.74 9.86
N ILE A 287 -31.24 -4.57 9.46
CA ILE A 287 -32.30 -4.20 8.50
C ILE A 287 -31.72 -3.76 7.13
N GLY A 288 -30.53 -4.24 6.78
CA GLY A 288 -29.88 -4.00 5.49
C GLY A 288 -29.03 -2.72 5.40
N TYR A 289 -28.93 -1.91 6.46
CA TYR A 289 -28.14 -0.67 6.49
C TYR A 289 -26.79 -0.88 7.19
N PRO A 290 -25.67 -0.35 6.65
CA PRO A 290 -24.36 -0.54 7.24
C PRO A 290 -24.17 0.31 8.51
N VAL A 291 -23.72 -0.36 9.58
CA VAL A 291 -23.28 0.21 10.85
C VAL A 291 -21.83 -0.19 11.04
N ILE A 292 -20.91 0.78 10.97
CA ILE A 292 -19.47 0.53 11.08
C ILE A 292 -19.08 0.75 12.54
N VAL A 293 -18.53 -0.27 13.20
CA VAL A 293 -18.04 -0.19 14.57
C VAL A 293 -16.52 -0.21 14.53
N VAL A 294 -15.84 0.74 15.17
CA VAL A 294 -14.37 0.72 15.30
C VAL A 294 -14.03 0.48 16.76
N ASP A 295 -13.40 -0.63 17.10
CA ASP A 295 -12.99 -0.95 18.47
C ASP A 295 -11.51 -1.38 18.55
N GLY A 296 -11.09 -1.89 19.72
CA GLY A 296 -9.72 -2.38 19.92
C GLY A 296 -8.64 -1.31 19.74
N ILE A 297 -9.01 -0.02 19.75
CA ILE A 297 -8.05 1.05 19.45
C ILE A 297 -7.00 1.09 20.54
N THR A 298 -5.77 0.78 20.18
CA THR A 298 -4.62 0.82 21.08
C THR A 298 -3.68 1.91 20.64
N GLY A 299 -3.51 2.93 21.48
CA GLY A 299 -2.64 4.07 21.18
C GLY A 299 -3.21 4.99 20.09
N GLY A 300 -2.90 6.29 20.21
CA GLY A 300 -3.15 7.24 19.13
C GLY A 300 -4.59 7.73 18.99
N ARG A 301 -4.93 8.18 17.78
CA ARG A 301 -6.24 8.68 17.35
C ARG A 301 -6.59 8.10 15.99
N ILE A 302 -7.88 7.90 15.73
CA ILE A 302 -8.39 7.53 14.41
C ILE A 302 -9.59 8.41 14.05
N VAL A 303 -9.68 8.80 12.79
CA VAL A 303 -10.78 9.58 12.21
C VAL A 303 -11.15 8.94 10.89
N ALA A 304 -12.43 8.62 10.69
CA ALA A 304 -12.92 8.03 9.44
C ALA A 304 -14.08 8.84 8.87
N THR A 305 -14.05 9.08 7.56
CA THR A 305 -15.10 9.78 6.80
C THR A 305 -15.60 8.90 5.66
N SER A 306 -16.86 9.10 5.25
CA SER A 306 -17.41 8.49 4.05
C SER A 306 -18.40 9.41 3.36
N ASN A 307 -18.28 9.52 2.04
CA ASN A 307 -19.18 10.22 1.15
C ASN A 307 -19.88 9.20 0.25
N THR A 308 -21.22 9.16 0.31
CA THR A 308 -22.05 8.15 -0.35
C THR A 308 -23.15 8.82 -1.16
N GLU A 309 -23.40 8.34 -2.37
CA GLU A 309 -24.56 8.68 -3.18
C GLU A 309 -25.55 7.51 -3.14
N VAL A 310 -26.82 7.80 -2.86
CA VAL A 310 -27.88 6.78 -2.78
C VAL A 310 -29.00 7.14 -3.74
N THR A 311 -29.37 6.21 -4.62
CA THR A 311 -30.50 6.38 -5.54
C THR A 311 -31.77 5.82 -4.91
N VAL A 312 -32.76 6.66 -4.64
CA VAL A 312 -34.06 6.26 -4.08
C VAL A 312 -35.18 6.65 -5.04
N LEU A 313 -35.99 5.68 -5.47
CA LEU A 313 -37.13 5.90 -6.38
C LEU A 313 -36.76 6.60 -7.70
N GLY A 314 -35.53 6.38 -8.19
CA GLY A 314 -35.02 7.00 -9.42
C GLY A 314 -34.46 8.42 -9.26
N TYR A 315 -34.32 8.91 -8.03
CA TYR A 315 -33.65 10.18 -7.72
C TYR A 315 -32.34 9.91 -6.99
N ASP A 316 -31.26 10.56 -7.44
CA ASP A 316 -29.96 10.50 -6.76
C ASP A 316 -29.96 11.47 -5.58
N ILE A 317 -29.70 10.94 -4.39
CA ILE A 317 -29.59 11.69 -3.14
C ILE A 317 -28.13 11.64 -2.70
N ASP A 318 -27.50 12.82 -2.57
CA ASP A 318 -26.17 12.97 -1.95
C ASP A 318 -26.31 12.73 -0.45
N ALA A 319 -25.91 11.54 0.00
CA ALA A 319 -25.96 11.10 1.40
C ALA A 319 -24.55 11.19 2.00
N ARG A 320 -24.18 12.39 2.43
CA ARG A 320 -22.90 12.60 3.12
C ARG A 320 -22.98 12.05 4.55
N GLY A 321 -22.31 10.93 4.80
CA GLY A 321 -22.13 10.38 6.14
C GLY A 321 -21.21 11.28 6.96
N ALA A 322 -21.57 11.57 8.20
CA ALA A 322 -20.90 12.56 9.02
C ALA A 322 -20.22 11.95 10.26
N LEU A 323 -19.08 12.57 10.62
CA LEU A 323 -17.98 12.14 11.46
C LEU A 323 -18.32 11.79 12.93
N LEU A 324 -17.52 10.86 13.48
CA LEU A 324 -17.29 10.68 14.92
C LEU A 324 -15.79 10.87 15.21
N ASP A 325 -15.49 11.90 16.02
CA ASP A 325 -14.15 12.18 16.54
C ASP A 325 -14.08 11.81 18.02
N ALA A 326 -13.00 11.16 18.44
CA ALA A 326 -12.76 10.87 19.84
C ALA A 326 -11.28 10.93 20.23
N GLN A 327 -11.04 11.54 21.39
CA GLN A 327 -9.74 11.68 22.03
C GLN A 327 -9.88 11.16 23.48
N PHE A 328 -8.90 10.40 23.97
CA PHE A 328 -8.97 9.85 25.32
C PHE A 328 -7.66 9.97 26.11
N THR A 329 -7.81 10.21 27.40
CA THR A 329 -6.75 10.13 28.41
C THR A 329 -7.39 9.48 29.63
N GLY A 330 -7.03 8.22 29.94
CA GLY A 330 -7.24 7.67 31.29
C GLY A 330 -8.55 6.93 31.56
N GLY A 331 -9.21 6.40 30.53
CA GLY A 331 -10.41 5.58 30.70
C GLY A 331 -11.68 6.41 30.93
N ILE A 332 -11.58 7.72 30.76
CA ILE A 332 -12.71 8.64 30.74
C ILE A 332 -12.78 9.24 29.33
N PRO A 333 -13.93 9.13 28.63
CA PRO A 333 -14.20 9.94 27.45
C PRO A 333 -14.06 11.41 27.79
N THR A 334 -12.99 12.05 27.30
CA THR A 334 -12.82 13.50 27.47
C THR A 334 -13.59 14.27 26.40
N ALA A 335 -13.85 13.67 25.24
CA ALA A 335 -14.82 14.15 24.25
C ALA A 335 -15.23 13.05 23.25
N SER A 336 -16.51 13.00 22.91
CA SER A 336 -17.03 12.36 21.70
C SER A 336 -17.95 13.37 21.01
N SER A 337 -17.68 13.72 19.75
CA SER A 337 -18.53 14.64 19.00
C SER A 337 -19.17 13.95 17.80
N VAL A 338 -20.49 14.12 17.65
CA VAL A 338 -21.26 13.74 16.45
C VAL A 338 -21.44 15.01 15.64
N GLY A 339 -20.77 15.11 14.48
CA GLY A 339 -20.81 16.30 13.64
C GLY A 339 -21.50 16.03 12.32
N ILE A 340 -22.76 16.46 12.15
CA ILE A 340 -23.39 16.60 10.82
C ILE A 340 -22.94 17.95 10.26
N ASN A 341 -22.39 17.98 9.02
CA ASN A 341 -21.90 19.16 8.28
C ASN A 341 -20.48 19.68 8.55
N GLY A 342 -19.50 18.85 8.93
CA GLY A 342 -18.09 19.30 8.94
C GLY A 342 -17.83 20.55 9.81
N VAL A 343 -18.64 20.76 10.84
CA VAL A 343 -18.38 21.78 11.87
C VAL A 343 -17.51 21.11 12.92
N ASN A 344 -16.21 21.31 12.79
CA ASN A 344 -15.23 20.98 13.81
C ASN A 344 -15.45 21.95 14.99
N SER A 345 -15.97 21.47 16.12
CA SER A 345 -15.97 22.28 17.34
C SER A 345 -14.58 22.21 17.95
N ASP A 346 -13.82 23.28 17.72
CA ASP A 346 -12.50 23.55 18.28
C ASP A 346 -12.50 23.38 19.82
N LEU A 347 -11.62 22.53 20.37
CA LEU A 347 -11.37 22.46 21.81
C LEU A 347 -9.88 22.19 22.09
N SER A 348 -9.09 23.24 21.98
CA SER A 348 -7.70 23.36 22.43
C SER A 348 -7.53 23.36 23.96
N LEU A 349 -8.37 22.66 24.73
CA LEU A 349 -8.36 22.67 26.19
C LEU A 349 -8.54 21.25 26.71
N ILE A 350 -7.65 20.84 27.62
CA ILE A 350 -7.63 19.58 28.41
C ILE A 350 -6.56 18.59 27.93
N SER A 351 -5.29 18.97 28.12
CA SER A 351 -4.08 18.17 27.84
C SER A 351 -3.22 18.01 29.11
N SER A 352 -3.71 17.37 30.17
CA SER A 352 -2.86 17.25 31.38
C SER A 352 -2.92 15.99 32.22
N LEU A 353 -3.74 14.98 31.95
CA LEU A 353 -3.77 13.80 32.83
C LEU A 353 -4.03 12.51 32.07
N THR A 354 -2.99 11.67 31.98
CA THR A 354 -2.95 10.22 32.31
C THR A 354 -2.14 9.42 31.28
N GLY A 355 -0.93 9.02 31.65
CA GLY A 355 -0.16 8.03 30.91
C GLY A 355 -0.67 6.60 31.19
N GLY A 356 -1.10 5.90 30.14
CA GLY A 356 -1.46 4.48 30.16
C GLY A 356 -2.17 4.06 28.85
N LYS A 357 -1.91 2.83 28.37
CA LYS A 357 -2.56 2.20 27.20
C LYS A 357 -3.99 1.77 27.55
N ILE A 358 -4.99 2.12 26.73
CA ILE A 358 -6.43 1.91 26.98
C ILE A 358 -7.13 1.64 25.64
N GLU A 359 -8.13 0.73 25.62
CA GLU A 359 -8.96 0.32 24.47
C GLU A 359 -10.27 1.14 24.36
N THR A 360 -10.74 1.46 23.15
CA THR A 360 -11.97 2.24 22.90
C THR A 360 -12.81 1.71 21.74
N THR A 361 -14.13 2.01 21.71
CA THR A 361 -15.12 1.61 20.67
C THR A 361 -15.93 2.80 20.12
N HIS A 362 -16.21 2.83 18.82
CA HIS A 362 -16.95 3.87 18.07
C HIS A 362 -17.98 3.24 17.13
N VAL A 363 -19.07 3.95 16.80
CA VAL A 363 -20.17 3.44 15.94
C VAL A 363 -20.62 4.48 14.91
N MET A 364 -20.32 4.27 13.63
CA MET A 364 -20.75 5.11 12.51
C MET A 364 -21.97 4.52 11.78
N ILE A 365 -22.92 5.37 11.40
CA ILE A 365 -24.15 4.98 10.69
C ILE A 365 -24.35 5.92 9.50
N GLY A 366 -24.48 5.38 8.28
CA GLY A 366 -24.92 6.14 7.12
C GLY A 366 -26.45 6.14 7.03
N ASP A 367 -27.11 7.27 7.28
CA ASP A 367 -28.58 7.31 7.43
C ASP A 367 -29.27 8.52 6.75
N PRO A 368 -30.29 8.30 5.88
CA PRO A 368 -31.25 9.33 5.48
C PRO A 368 -32.51 9.45 6.37
N PHE A 369 -32.77 8.52 7.30
CA PHE A 369 -33.99 8.39 8.11
C PHE A 369 -33.70 8.12 9.61
N SER A 370 -33.19 9.15 10.27
CA SER A 370 -32.57 9.26 11.61
C SER A 370 -33.25 8.70 12.87
N SER A 371 -34.32 7.88 12.80
CA SER A 371 -35.05 7.44 14.02
C SER A 371 -35.26 5.94 14.16
N LEU A 372 -35.46 5.21 13.06
CA LEU A 372 -35.69 3.77 13.12
C LEU A 372 -34.37 2.99 13.26
N LEU A 373 -33.31 3.47 12.62
CA LEU A 373 -31.97 2.88 12.65
C LEU A 373 -31.28 3.03 14.01
N ALA A 374 -31.41 4.20 14.66
CA ALA A 374 -30.87 4.42 16.00
C ALA A 374 -31.42 3.40 17.01
N THR A 375 -32.69 3.00 16.86
CA THR A 375 -33.33 1.97 17.71
C THR A 375 -32.80 0.57 17.42
N ALA A 376 -32.54 0.24 16.14
CA ALA A 376 -31.98 -1.05 15.74
C ALA A 376 -30.51 -1.19 16.15
N VAL A 377 -29.71 -0.11 16.05
CA VAL A 377 -28.31 -0.06 16.49
C VAL A 377 -28.22 -0.29 17.99
N ALA A 378 -29.05 0.38 18.80
CA ALA A 378 -29.07 0.18 20.25
C ALA A 378 -29.35 -1.28 20.67
N ALA A 379 -29.96 -2.10 19.80
CA ALA A 379 -30.20 -3.52 20.06
C ALA A 379 -29.05 -4.44 19.64
N VAL A 380 -28.11 -3.97 18.82
CA VAL A 380 -26.95 -4.74 18.31
C VAL A 380 -25.67 -4.42 19.08
N VAL A 381 -25.48 -3.17 19.50
CA VAL A 381 -24.28 -2.72 20.24
C VAL A 381 -24.49 -2.73 21.77
N GLY A 382 -25.69 -3.11 22.23
CA GLY A 382 -26.12 -3.06 23.63
C GLY A 382 -25.85 -4.32 24.44
#